data_AF-A0A1G2SCW8-F1
#
_entry.id   AF-A0A1G2SCW8-F1
#
_cell.length_a   1.000
_cell.length_b   1.000
_cell.length_c   1.000
_cell.angle_alpha   90.00
_cell.angle_beta   90.00
_cell.angle_gamma   90.00
#
_symmetry.space_group_name_H-M   'P 1'
#
loop_
_entity.id
_entity.type
_entity.pdbx_description
1 polymer ?
#
loop_
_entity_poly.entity_id
_entity_poly.type
_entity_poly.pdbx_seq_one_letter_code
_entity_poly.pdbx_strand_id
1 'polypeptide(L)'
;MFDADRVEKALRDEGKRKGINKNEIDRAVHSAMHIVERCGEFSQNRKMATRIGSTLMNGCKSVVVPVCVNYRNLENCGGATTLFLERHISFLESIGACSFALAPTFLVPRHEATSDILNRWYRISEDSLTKVFQGIYTTARTLSEKHRWNVCPMDILIPDIVEREQEAYVALSSDTSVERQINAHMLRRRALYSERMQVEEMRSLTVRTAAQYVAFGNFAAKNNLLICNHTTTSLQWYTRTGAAVLHNPISLG
;
A
#
# COMPACT_ATOMS: atom_id res chain seq x y z
N MET A 1 -11.50 -17.17 -9.23
CA MET A 1 -12.84 -17.06 -8.62
C MET A 1 -12.66 -17.06 -7.12
N PHE A 2 -13.23 -16.07 -6.44
CA PHE A 2 -13.23 -15.98 -4.97
C PHE A 2 -14.11 -17.10 -4.40
N ASP A 3 -13.56 -17.89 -3.49
CA ASP A 3 -14.23 -19.05 -2.87
C ASP A 3 -14.48 -18.71 -1.40
N ALA A 4 -15.63 -18.08 -1.13
CA ALA A 4 -16.00 -17.53 0.17
C ALA A 4 -16.06 -18.62 1.25
N ASP A 5 -16.67 -19.76 0.95
CA ASP A 5 -16.83 -20.88 1.88
C ASP A 5 -15.49 -21.40 2.39
N ARG A 6 -14.49 -21.53 1.50
CA ARG A 6 -13.14 -21.95 1.91
C ARG A 6 -12.42 -20.90 2.74
N VAL A 7 -12.61 -19.61 2.46
CA VAL A 7 -12.01 -18.54 3.26
C VAL A 7 -12.65 -18.48 4.64
N GLU A 8 -13.98 -18.52 4.71
CA GLU A 8 -14.72 -18.56 5.97
C GLU A 8 -14.29 -19.75 6.84
N LYS A 9 -14.25 -20.95 6.27
CA LYS A 9 -13.79 -22.14 7.00
C LYS A 9 -12.37 -21.96 7.53
N ALA A 10 -11.44 -21.50 6.70
CA ALA A 10 -10.05 -21.28 7.10
C ALA A 10 -9.91 -20.26 8.25
N LEU A 11 -10.66 -19.15 8.19
CA LEU A 11 -10.67 -18.13 9.24
C LEU A 11 -11.27 -18.66 10.55
N ARG A 12 -12.36 -19.43 10.48
CA ARG A 12 -12.99 -20.06 11.65
C ARG A 12 -12.05 -21.05 12.33
N ASP A 13 -11.38 -21.90 11.56
CA ASP A 13 -10.42 -22.87 12.08
C ASP A 13 -9.19 -22.17 12.70
N GLU A 14 -8.71 -21.09 12.07
CA GLU A 14 -7.62 -20.28 12.61
C GLU A 14 -8.01 -19.61 13.93
N GLY A 15 -9.19 -18.98 13.98
CA GLY A 15 -9.70 -18.32 15.19
C GLY A 15 -9.87 -19.30 16.35
N LYS A 16 -10.44 -20.49 16.10
CA LYS A 16 -10.55 -21.57 17.10
C LYS A 16 -9.19 -22.00 17.63
N ARG A 17 -8.21 -22.20 16.74
CA ARG A 17 -6.83 -22.58 17.12
C ARG A 17 -6.15 -21.51 17.97
N LYS A 18 -6.46 -20.24 17.74
CA LYS A 18 -5.96 -19.09 18.52
C LYS A 18 -6.73 -18.85 19.82
N GLY A 19 -7.80 -19.62 20.09
CA GLY A 19 -8.64 -19.44 21.28
C GLY A 19 -9.48 -18.17 21.26
N ILE A 20 -9.74 -17.59 20.08
CA ILE A 20 -10.54 -16.37 19.93
C ILE A 20 -12.01 -16.69 20.18
N ASN A 21 -12.75 -15.76 20.81
CA ASN A 21 -14.17 -15.95 21.09
C ASN A 21 -14.96 -16.13 19.78
N LYS A 22 -15.94 -17.03 19.77
CA LYS A 22 -16.78 -17.31 18.59
C LYS A 22 -17.41 -16.04 17.98
N ASN A 23 -17.91 -15.11 18.80
CA ASN A 23 -18.53 -13.89 18.32
C ASN A 23 -17.51 -12.93 17.67
N GLU A 24 -16.26 -12.96 18.11
CA GLU A 24 -15.18 -12.18 17.49
C GLU A 24 -14.76 -12.79 16.15
N ILE A 25 -14.69 -14.12 16.07
CA ILE A 25 -14.46 -14.85 14.82
C ILE A 25 -15.58 -14.52 13.83
N ASP A 26 -16.84 -14.64 14.24
CA ASP A 26 -18.02 -14.38 13.38
C ASP A 26 -18.00 -12.95 12.83
N ARG A 27 -17.72 -11.96 13.69
CA ARG A 27 -17.57 -10.56 13.27
C ARG A 27 -16.42 -10.36 12.28
N ALA A 28 -15.24 -10.91 12.58
CA ALA A 28 -14.08 -10.75 11.70
C ALA A 28 -14.27 -11.42 10.34
N VAL A 29 -14.89 -12.62 10.31
CA VAL A 29 -15.25 -13.31 9.07
C VAL A 29 -16.22 -12.47 8.25
N HIS A 30 -17.31 -11.99 8.86
CA HIS A 30 -18.30 -11.16 8.17
C HIS A 30 -17.67 -9.88 7.60
N SER A 31 -16.87 -9.16 8.41
CA SER A 31 -16.15 -7.96 7.96
C SER A 31 -15.18 -8.28 6.81
N ALA A 32 -14.43 -9.38 6.90
CA ALA A 32 -13.51 -9.78 5.85
C ALA A 32 -14.22 -10.05 4.52
N MET A 33 -15.36 -10.76 4.54
CA MET A 33 -16.13 -11.05 3.33
C MET A 33 -16.65 -9.75 2.71
N HIS A 34 -17.27 -8.89 3.52
CA HIS A 34 -17.79 -7.60 3.07
C HIS A 34 -16.72 -6.69 2.44
N ILE A 35 -15.52 -6.65 3.03
CA ILE A 35 -14.39 -5.88 2.53
C ILE A 35 -13.86 -6.47 1.23
N VAL A 36 -13.65 -7.79 1.17
CA VAL A 36 -13.04 -8.47 0.01
C VAL A 36 -13.93 -8.38 -1.23
N GLU A 37 -15.25 -8.46 -1.07
CA GLU A 37 -16.22 -8.29 -2.17
C GLU A 37 -16.09 -6.95 -2.91
N ARG A 38 -15.65 -5.90 -2.22
CA ARG A 38 -15.46 -4.56 -2.78
C ARG A 38 -14.05 -4.29 -3.27
N CYS A 39 -13.08 -5.08 -2.82
CA CYS A 39 -11.70 -4.96 -3.28
C CYS A 39 -11.58 -5.47 -4.73
N GLY A 40 -10.58 -4.99 -5.46
CA GLY A 40 -10.23 -5.53 -6.77
C GLY A 40 -9.56 -6.91 -6.70
N GLU A 41 -9.27 -7.48 -7.87
CA GLU A 41 -8.85 -8.88 -8.04
C GLU A 41 -7.68 -9.32 -7.16
N PHE A 42 -6.70 -8.45 -6.92
CA PHE A 42 -5.54 -8.76 -6.07
C PHE A 42 -5.93 -9.19 -4.65
N SER A 43 -7.01 -8.65 -4.08
CA SER A 43 -7.49 -9.04 -2.74
C SER A 43 -8.50 -10.18 -2.76
N GLN A 44 -9.13 -10.43 -3.90
CA GLN A 44 -10.16 -11.46 -4.08
C GLN A 44 -9.61 -12.89 -4.26
N ASN A 45 -8.34 -13.11 -3.95
CA ASN A 45 -7.79 -14.47 -3.89
C ASN A 45 -7.82 -14.99 -2.44
N ARG A 46 -7.97 -16.32 -2.30
CA ARG A 46 -8.07 -17.00 -0.99
C ARG A 46 -6.98 -16.60 -0.02
N LYS A 47 -5.72 -16.53 -0.47
CA LYS A 47 -4.58 -16.22 0.40
C LYS A 47 -4.67 -14.80 0.97
N MET A 48 -5.03 -13.81 0.15
CA MET A 48 -5.17 -12.42 0.59
C MET A 48 -6.42 -12.22 1.45
N ALA A 49 -7.55 -12.82 1.07
CA ALA A 49 -8.78 -12.77 1.85
C ALA A 49 -8.61 -13.38 3.24
N THR A 50 -7.94 -14.53 3.35
CA THR A 50 -7.58 -15.13 4.65
C THR A 50 -6.64 -14.23 5.46
N ARG A 51 -5.66 -13.56 4.83
CA ARG A 51 -4.81 -12.58 5.53
C ARG A 51 -5.61 -11.41 6.08
N ILE A 52 -6.53 -10.83 5.30
CA ILE A 52 -7.41 -9.74 5.75
C ILE A 52 -8.22 -10.18 6.98
N GLY A 53 -8.88 -11.34 6.92
CA GLY A 53 -9.65 -11.85 8.06
C GLY A 53 -8.78 -12.17 9.28
N SER A 54 -7.58 -12.75 9.09
CA SER A 54 -6.63 -13.00 10.18
C SER A 54 -6.16 -11.70 10.84
N THR A 55 -5.85 -10.67 10.05
CA THR A 55 -5.48 -9.34 10.55
C THR A 55 -6.62 -8.71 11.36
N LEU A 56 -7.86 -8.82 10.91
CA LEU A 56 -9.04 -8.36 11.67
C LEU A 56 -9.22 -9.13 12.99
N MET A 57 -9.07 -10.46 12.97
CA MET A 57 -9.13 -11.29 14.18
C MET A 57 -8.03 -10.95 15.20
N ASN A 58 -6.85 -10.51 14.75
CA ASN A 58 -5.76 -10.08 15.63
C ASN A 58 -5.95 -8.64 16.16
N GLY A 59 -7.15 -8.07 16.07
CA GLY A 59 -7.48 -6.77 16.64
C GLY A 59 -7.03 -5.59 15.80
N CYS A 60 -6.90 -5.73 14.47
CA CYS A 60 -6.62 -4.61 13.58
C CYS A 60 -7.68 -3.52 13.72
N LYS A 61 -7.22 -2.29 14.01
CA LYS A 61 -8.06 -1.09 14.12
C LYS A 61 -7.70 -0.01 13.11
N SER A 62 -6.75 -0.26 12.20
CA SER A 62 -6.28 0.79 11.29
C SER A 62 -5.99 0.25 9.89
N VAL A 63 -6.35 1.08 8.92
CA VAL A 63 -5.99 0.92 7.52
C VAL A 63 -4.99 2.00 7.17
N VAL A 64 -3.81 1.61 6.68
CA VAL A 64 -2.81 2.55 6.20
C VAL A 64 -2.91 2.71 4.69
N VAL A 65 -2.90 3.95 4.22
CA VAL A 65 -3.06 4.31 2.81
C VAL A 65 -1.82 5.06 2.34
N PRO A 66 -0.83 4.40 1.73
CA PRO A 66 0.31 5.10 1.13
C PRO A 66 -0.19 6.02 0.00
N VAL A 67 0.16 7.31 0.08
CA VAL A 67 -0.19 8.29 -0.95
C VAL A 67 0.82 8.19 -2.07
N CYS A 68 0.34 7.95 -3.30
CA CYS A 68 1.20 7.86 -4.47
C CYS A 68 1.49 9.24 -5.06
N VAL A 69 2.73 9.45 -5.48
CA VAL A 69 3.20 10.69 -6.10
C VAL A 69 3.46 10.45 -7.58
N ASN A 70 2.95 11.35 -8.42
CA ASN A 70 3.20 11.29 -9.86
C ASN A 70 4.46 12.09 -10.22
N TYR A 71 5.64 11.46 -10.08
CA TYR A 71 6.93 12.08 -10.37
C TYR A 71 7.12 12.52 -11.84
N ARG A 72 6.30 12.04 -12.77
CA ARG A 72 6.36 12.46 -14.18
C ARG A 72 5.74 13.83 -14.44
N ASN A 73 4.78 14.25 -13.63
CA ASN A 73 4.05 15.50 -13.82
C ASN A 73 3.90 16.21 -12.49
N LEU A 74 5.02 16.72 -11.98
CA LEU A 74 5.05 17.40 -10.68
C LEU A 74 4.21 18.68 -10.65
N GLU A 75 4.17 19.41 -11.77
CA GLU A 75 3.37 20.64 -11.91
C GLU A 75 1.88 20.37 -11.70
N ASN A 76 1.38 19.20 -12.13
CA ASN A 76 0.00 18.76 -11.92
C ASN A 76 -0.15 17.71 -10.81
N CYS A 77 0.88 17.52 -9.98
CA CYS A 77 0.85 16.48 -8.95
C CYS A 77 -0.28 16.71 -7.95
N GLY A 78 -0.63 17.97 -7.69
CA GLY A 78 -1.79 18.33 -6.87
C GLY A 78 -3.10 17.73 -7.39
N GLY A 79 -3.45 17.98 -8.65
CA GLY A 79 -4.70 17.49 -9.24
C GLY A 79 -4.79 15.96 -9.32
N ALA A 80 -3.71 15.30 -9.74
CA ALA A 80 -3.67 13.84 -9.80
C ALA A 80 -3.73 13.21 -8.39
N THR A 81 -3.00 13.77 -7.42
CA THR A 81 -3.00 13.27 -6.04
C THR A 81 -4.36 13.47 -5.37
N THR A 82 -5.00 14.62 -5.58
CA THR A 82 -6.38 14.87 -5.13
C THR A 82 -7.32 13.79 -5.64
N LEU A 83 -7.29 13.48 -6.94
CA LEU A 83 -8.15 12.45 -7.53
C LEU A 83 -7.90 11.07 -6.89
N PHE A 84 -6.64 10.67 -6.71
CA PHE A 84 -6.34 9.39 -6.05
C PHE A 84 -6.81 9.35 -4.59
N LEU A 85 -6.63 10.44 -3.85
CA LEU A 85 -7.09 10.55 -2.47
C LEU A 85 -8.60 10.45 -2.36
N GLU A 86 -9.35 11.17 -3.21
CA GLU A 86 -10.81 11.09 -3.27
C GLU A 86 -11.28 9.67 -3.58
N ARG A 87 -10.63 8.99 -4.54
CA ARG A 87 -10.95 7.60 -4.88
C ARG A 87 -10.64 6.62 -3.75
N HIS A 88 -9.58 6.86 -2.98
CA HIS A 88 -9.31 6.09 -1.76
C HIS A 88 -10.34 6.36 -0.69
N ILE A 89 -10.77 7.61 -0.51
CA ILE A 89 -11.80 7.97 0.46
C ILE A 89 -13.10 7.26 0.12
N SER A 90 -13.59 7.40 -1.11
CA SER A 90 -14.82 6.73 -1.55
C SER A 90 -14.74 5.21 -1.41
N PHE A 91 -13.59 4.60 -1.73
CA PHE A 91 -13.39 3.17 -1.52
C PHE A 91 -13.45 2.79 -0.03
N LEU A 92 -12.75 3.52 0.84
CA LEU A 92 -12.74 3.26 2.28
C LEU A 92 -14.11 3.44 2.93
N GLU A 93 -14.90 4.41 2.47
CA GLU A 93 -16.29 4.58 2.85
C GLU A 93 -17.12 3.37 2.40
N SER A 94 -16.94 2.92 1.15
CA SER A 94 -17.71 1.80 0.58
C SER A 94 -17.50 0.48 1.33
N ILE A 95 -16.28 0.23 1.83
CA ILE A 95 -15.96 -0.96 2.65
C ILE A 95 -16.36 -0.80 4.12
N GLY A 96 -17.04 0.28 4.47
CA GLY A 96 -17.52 0.53 5.83
C GLY A 96 -16.40 0.70 6.83
N ALA A 97 -15.26 1.31 6.47
CA ALA A 97 -14.12 1.46 7.38
C ALA A 97 -14.56 2.03 8.75
N CYS A 98 -15.43 3.05 8.75
CA CYS A 98 -15.99 3.62 9.97
C CYS A 98 -16.92 2.64 10.73
N SER A 99 -17.75 1.88 10.01
CA SER A 99 -18.67 0.87 10.60
C SER A 99 -17.93 -0.29 11.25
N PHE A 100 -16.72 -0.60 10.78
CA PHE A 100 -15.86 -1.64 11.36
C PHE A 100 -14.82 -1.11 12.35
N ALA A 101 -14.97 0.14 12.81
CA ALA A 101 -14.03 0.81 13.71
C ALA A 101 -12.58 0.80 13.19
N LEU A 102 -12.40 0.76 11.86
CA LEU A 102 -11.12 0.98 11.23
C LEU A 102 -10.89 2.49 11.14
N ALA A 103 -9.71 2.94 11.58
CA ALA A 103 -9.27 4.32 11.47
C ALA A 103 -8.23 4.44 10.33
N PRO A 104 -8.63 4.91 9.14
CA PRO A 104 -7.69 5.18 8.06
C PRO A 104 -6.62 6.19 8.46
N THR A 105 -5.40 5.91 8.02
CA THR A 105 -4.25 6.81 8.12
C THR A 105 -3.59 6.94 6.75
N PHE A 106 -3.67 8.13 6.14
CA PHE A 106 -2.97 8.43 4.90
C PHE A 106 -1.50 8.71 5.20
N LEU A 107 -0.61 8.01 4.50
CA LEU A 107 0.83 8.09 4.69
C LEU A 107 1.48 8.85 3.54
N VAL A 108 2.04 10.02 3.86
CA VAL A 108 2.76 10.84 2.88
C VAL A 108 4.24 10.43 2.89
N PRO A 109 4.83 10.02 1.76
CA PRO A 109 6.22 9.54 1.71
C PRO A 109 7.23 10.71 1.71
N ARG A 110 7.20 11.53 2.77
CA ARG A 110 8.04 12.73 2.91
C ARG A 110 9.54 12.42 2.83
N HIS A 111 9.97 11.25 3.32
CA HIS A 111 11.36 10.80 3.27
C HIS A 111 11.89 10.66 1.84
N GLU A 112 11.02 10.58 0.83
CA GLU A 112 11.44 10.55 -0.56
C GLU A 112 12.00 11.91 -1.04
N ALA A 113 11.78 13.01 -0.32
CA ALA A 113 12.34 14.32 -0.66
C ALA A 113 13.88 14.35 -0.62
N THR A 114 14.47 13.64 0.33
CA THR A 114 15.93 13.56 0.52
C THR A 114 16.57 12.45 -0.31
N SER A 115 15.81 11.83 -1.22
CA SER A 115 16.30 10.74 -2.06
C SER A 115 17.16 11.27 -3.20
N ASP A 116 18.49 11.17 -3.04
CA ASP A 116 19.48 11.51 -4.09
C ASP A 116 19.16 10.89 -5.45
N ILE A 117 18.60 9.69 -5.42
CA ILE A 117 18.23 8.93 -6.60
C ILE A 117 17.02 9.55 -7.32
N LEU A 118 15.98 9.96 -6.59
CA LEU A 118 14.82 10.63 -7.20
C LEU A 118 15.25 12.00 -7.74
N ASN A 119 16.07 12.74 -6.99
CA ASN A 119 16.66 14.01 -7.41
C ASN A 119 17.44 13.85 -8.72
N ARG A 120 18.28 12.81 -8.83
CA ARG A 120 19.07 12.52 -10.04
C ARG A 120 18.21 12.14 -11.24
N TRP A 121 17.25 11.25 -11.04
CA TRP A 121 16.47 10.65 -12.13
C TRP A 121 15.40 11.56 -12.69
N TYR A 122 14.71 12.29 -11.81
CA TYR A 122 13.68 13.23 -12.21
C TYR A 122 14.20 14.67 -12.34
N ARG A 123 15.47 14.92 -11.96
CA ARG A 123 16.14 16.23 -12.04
C ARG A 123 15.40 17.32 -11.27
N ILE A 124 14.88 16.96 -10.10
CA ILE A 124 14.14 17.85 -9.22
C ILE A 124 15.01 18.15 -8.01
N SER A 125 14.99 19.39 -7.52
CA SER A 125 15.66 19.74 -6.27
C SER A 125 14.90 19.19 -5.06
N GLU A 126 15.63 18.89 -3.99
CA GLU A 126 15.04 18.52 -2.70
C GLU A 126 14.01 19.55 -2.21
N ASP A 127 14.29 20.84 -2.35
CA ASP A 127 13.35 21.93 -2.03
C ASP A 127 12.02 21.82 -2.80
N SER A 128 12.09 21.48 -4.08
CA SER A 128 10.91 21.32 -4.92
C SER A 128 10.10 20.08 -4.50
N LEU A 129 10.77 18.95 -4.24
CA LEU A 129 10.11 17.76 -3.71
C LEU A 129 9.47 18.01 -2.34
N THR A 130 10.16 18.72 -1.45
CA THR A 130 9.65 19.09 -0.13
C THR A 130 8.34 19.89 -0.25
N LYS A 131 8.28 20.87 -1.16
CA LYS A 131 7.06 21.62 -1.44
C LYS A 131 5.93 20.73 -1.98
N VAL A 132 6.25 19.78 -2.87
CA VAL A 132 5.26 18.82 -3.40
C VAL A 132 4.69 17.97 -2.26
N PHE A 133 5.53 17.35 -1.42
CA PHE A 133 5.04 16.52 -0.32
C PHE A 133 4.27 17.33 0.73
N GLN A 134 4.66 18.58 0.98
CA GLN A 134 3.90 19.48 1.83
C GLN A 134 2.52 19.78 1.24
N GLY A 135 2.42 20.02 -0.07
CA GLY A 135 1.16 20.20 -0.77
C GLY A 135 0.26 18.95 -0.67
N ILE A 136 0.83 17.77 -0.91
CA ILE A 136 0.13 16.48 -0.78
C ILE A 136 -0.39 16.28 0.66
N TYR A 137 0.43 16.58 1.67
CA TYR A 137 0.03 16.49 3.06
C TYR A 137 -1.14 17.42 3.38
N THR A 138 -1.09 18.68 2.93
CA THR A 138 -2.18 19.63 3.10
C THR A 138 -3.46 19.15 2.41
N THR A 139 -3.38 18.71 1.16
CA THR A 139 -4.54 18.17 0.43
C THR A 139 -5.15 16.95 1.13
N ALA A 140 -4.32 15.98 1.53
CA ALA A 140 -4.77 14.80 2.25
C ALA A 140 -5.43 15.17 3.58
N ARG A 141 -4.88 16.15 4.31
CA ARG A 141 -5.45 16.68 5.55
C ARG A 141 -6.84 17.26 5.31
N THR A 142 -6.97 18.19 4.38
CA THR A 142 -8.24 18.85 4.05
C THR A 142 -9.32 17.84 3.65
N LEU A 143 -8.98 16.87 2.80
CA LEU A 143 -9.95 15.84 2.38
C LEU A 143 -10.33 14.88 3.53
N SER A 144 -9.40 14.59 4.43
CA SER A 144 -9.60 13.65 5.54
C SER A 144 -10.33 14.25 6.75
N GLU A 145 -10.34 15.57 6.89
CA GLU A 145 -10.92 16.30 8.04
C GLU A 145 -12.40 15.97 8.26
N LYS A 146 -13.19 15.92 7.18
CA LYS A 146 -14.62 15.58 7.22
C LYS A 146 -14.87 14.22 7.88
N HIS A 147 -13.93 13.29 7.73
CA HIS A 147 -14.03 11.91 8.23
C HIS A 147 -13.28 11.70 9.55
N ARG A 148 -12.60 12.73 10.07
CA ARG A 148 -11.69 12.62 11.22
C ARG A 148 -10.62 11.54 11.02
N TRP A 149 -10.17 11.37 9.78
CA TRP A 149 -9.11 10.41 9.46
C TRP A 149 -7.73 11.04 9.62
N ASN A 150 -6.74 10.19 9.90
CA ASN A 150 -5.39 10.65 10.18
C ASN A 150 -4.61 10.83 8.89
N VAL A 151 -3.69 11.80 8.90
CA VAL A 151 -2.68 11.97 7.86
C VAL A 151 -1.35 12.14 8.57
N CYS A 152 -0.36 11.34 8.17
CA CYS A 152 0.93 11.27 8.83
C CYS A 152 2.05 11.14 7.79
N PRO A 153 3.20 11.79 7.96
CA PRO A 153 4.39 11.42 7.21
C PRO A 153 4.78 9.96 7.49
N MET A 154 5.18 9.23 6.44
CA MET A 154 5.50 7.80 6.55
C MET A 154 6.68 7.54 7.50
N ASP A 155 7.66 8.42 7.49
CA ASP A 155 8.83 8.42 8.37
C ASP A 155 8.52 8.78 9.83
N ILE A 156 7.35 9.34 10.12
CA ILE A 156 6.89 9.53 11.50
C ILE A 156 6.22 8.27 12.03
N LEU A 157 5.43 7.58 11.19
CA LEU A 157 4.82 6.29 11.56
C LEU A 157 5.84 5.14 11.58
N ILE A 158 6.84 5.21 10.70
CA ILE A 158 7.88 4.20 10.49
C ILE A 158 9.25 4.91 10.54
N PRO A 159 9.79 5.18 11.73
CA PRO A 159 11.03 5.97 11.88
C PRO A 159 12.24 5.39 11.14
N ASP A 160 12.28 4.06 10.99
CA ASP A 160 13.35 3.31 10.35
C ASP A 160 13.04 2.94 8.88
N ILE A 161 12.08 3.61 8.23
CA ILE A 161 11.65 3.23 6.87
C ILE A 161 12.79 3.26 5.85
N VAL A 162 13.69 4.24 5.93
CA VAL A 162 14.83 4.36 5.00
C VAL A 162 15.78 3.18 5.15
N GLU A 163 16.07 2.76 6.39
CA GLU A 163 16.91 1.60 6.67
C GLU A 163 16.25 0.31 6.17
N ARG A 164 14.96 0.10 6.49
CA ARG A 164 14.18 -1.06 6.03
C ARG A 164 14.11 -1.15 4.51
N GLU A 165 13.94 -0.02 3.84
CA GLU A 165 13.96 0.07 2.37
C GLU A 165 15.33 -0.35 1.82
N GLN A 166 16.41 0.11 2.44
CA GLN A 166 17.77 -0.22 2.02
C GLN A 166 18.08 -1.71 2.23
N GLU A 167 17.71 -2.29 3.37
CA GLU A 167 17.83 -3.72 3.64
C GLU A 167 17.07 -4.55 2.59
N ALA A 168 15.81 -4.19 2.32
CA ALA A 168 14.99 -4.86 1.31
C ALA A 168 15.57 -4.69 -0.10
N TYR A 169 16.16 -3.53 -0.41
CA TYR A 169 16.83 -3.28 -1.69
C TYR A 169 18.05 -4.19 -1.89
N VAL A 170 18.91 -4.31 -0.88
CA VAL A 170 20.09 -5.20 -0.92
C VAL A 170 19.66 -6.66 -1.09
N ALA A 171 18.65 -7.09 -0.33
CA ALA A 171 18.11 -8.44 -0.43
C ALA A 171 17.51 -8.73 -1.81
N LEU A 172 16.69 -7.82 -2.36
CA LEU A 172 16.09 -8.00 -3.70
C LEU A 172 17.11 -7.90 -4.83
N SER A 173 18.17 -7.09 -4.69
CA SER A 173 19.20 -6.93 -5.71
C SER A 173 20.06 -8.17 -5.89
N SER A 174 20.22 -8.96 -4.82
CA SER A 174 21.01 -10.20 -4.80
C SER A 174 20.18 -11.48 -5.01
N ASP A 175 18.85 -11.37 -4.97
CA ASP A 175 17.93 -12.49 -5.10
C ASP A 175 17.62 -12.81 -6.57
N THR A 176 18.30 -13.82 -7.12
CA THR A 176 18.12 -14.27 -8.51
C THR A 176 16.73 -14.85 -8.77
N SER A 177 15.99 -15.28 -7.74
CA SER A 177 14.65 -15.85 -7.92
C SER A 177 13.61 -14.82 -8.35
N VAL A 178 13.83 -13.53 -8.06
CA VAL A 178 12.91 -12.44 -8.40
C VAL A 178 13.31 -11.67 -9.67
N GLU A 179 14.41 -12.03 -10.32
CA GLU A 179 14.95 -11.29 -11.47
C GLU A 179 13.94 -11.19 -12.63
N ARG A 180 13.28 -12.31 -12.98
CA ARG A 180 12.25 -12.32 -14.02
C ARG A 180 11.08 -11.40 -13.67
N GLN A 181 10.69 -11.35 -12.39
CA GLN A 181 9.62 -10.48 -11.92
C GLN A 181 10.02 -9.01 -11.99
N ILE A 182 11.25 -8.67 -11.58
CA ILE A 182 11.80 -7.31 -11.70
C ILE A 182 11.79 -6.85 -13.16
N ASN A 183 12.30 -7.68 -14.08
CA ASN A 183 12.34 -7.33 -15.51
C ASN A 183 10.93 -7.17 -16.10
N ALA A 184 9.99 -8.05 -15.73
CA ALA A 184 8.60 -7.91 -16.17
C ALA A 184 7.93 -6.65 -15.61
N HIS A 185 8.18 -6.30 -14.34
CA HIS A 185 7.65 -5.09 -13.71
C HIS A 185 8.26 -3.83 -14.34
N MET A 186 9.55 -3.84 -14.62
CA MET A 186 10.24 -2.77 -15.32
C MET A 186 9.58 -2.50 -16.68
N LEU A 187 9.35 -3.55 -17.48
CA LEU A 187 8.69 -3.40 -18.78
C LEU A 187 7.27 -2.85 -18.67
N ARG A 188 6.46 -3.35 -17.73
CA ARG A 188 5.08 -2.86 -17.48
C ARG A 188 5.05 -1.40 -17.03
N ARG A 189 6.10 -0.95 -16.34
CA ARG A 189 6.23 0.41 -15.82
C ARG A 189 7.05 1.32 -16.74
N ARG A 190 7.35 0.91 -17.98
CA ARG A 190 8.14 1.71 -18.91
C ARG A 190 7.58 3.12 -19.10
N ALA A 191 6.26 3.23 -19.13
CA ALA A 191 5.52 4.49 -19.18
C ALA A 191 5.48 5.26 -17.83
N LEU A 192 6.33 4.93 -16.86
CA LEU A 192 6.55 5.69 -15.62
C LEU A 192 7.98 6.23 -15.50
N TYR A 193 8.93 5.75 -16.32
CA TYR A 193 10.32 6.22 -16.31
C TYR A 193 10.55 7.46 -17.16
N SER A 194 11.57 8.24 -16.86
CA SER A 194 12.03 9.29 -17.78
C SER A 194 12.47 8.67 -19.12
N GLU A 195 12.20 9.34 -20.24
CA GLU A 195 12.66 8.87 -21.56
C GLU A 195 14.19 8.84 -21.69
N ARG A 196 14.89 9.56 -20.80
CA ARG A 196 16.35 9.65 -20.76
C ARG A 196 17.01 8.57 -19.89
N MET A 197 16.21 7.77 -19.17
CA MET A 197 16.71 6.77 -18.24
C MET A 197 17.27 5.56 -18.99
N GLN A 198 18.45 5.07 -18.59
CA GLN A 198 19.02 3.83 -19.11
C GLN A 198 18.33 2.59 -18.51
N VAL A 199 18.49 1.43 -19.14
CA VAL A 199 17.84 0.18 -18.69
C VAL A 199 18.25 -0.19 -17.27
N GLU A 200 19.52 -0.01 -16.92
CA GLU A 200 20.07 -0.27 -15.59
C GLU A 200 19.43 0.63 -14.52
N GLU A 201 19.18 1.89 -14.87
CA GLU A 201 18.51 2.85 -13.99
C GLU A 201 17.03 2.49 -13.82
N MET A 202 16.33 2.13 -14.90
CA MET A 202 14.94 1.64 -14.82
C MET A 202 14.84 0.39 -13.94
N ARG A 203 15.80 -0.53 -14.07
CA ARG A 203 15.88 -1.73 -13.24
C ARG A 203 16.12 -1.36 -11.78
N SER A 204 17.09 -0.50 -11.48
CA SER A 204 17.38 -0.05 -10.11
C SER A 204 16.17 0.62 -9.46
N LEU A 205 15.47 1.51 -10.17
CA LEU A 205 14.24 2.14 -9.69
C LEU A 205 13.13 1.11 -9.43
N THR A 206 13.04 0.07 -10.26
CA THR A 206 12.09 -1.04 -10.06
C THR A 206 12.37 -1.80 -8.79
N VAL A 207 13.64 -2.16 -8.55
CA VAL A 207 14.06 -2.84 -7.32
C VAL A 207 13.80 -1.96 -6.10
N ARG A 208 14.05 -0.66 -6.20
CA ARG A 208 13.74 0.28 -5.12
C ARG A 208 12.25 0.34 -4.81
N THR A 209 11.38 0.48 -5.81
CA THR A 209 9.93 0.44 -5.57
C THR A 209 9.53 -0.90 -4.94
N ALA A 210 10.09 -2.02 -5.41
CA ALA A 210 9.82 -3.32 -4.81
C ALA A 210 10.25 -3.36 -3.33
N ALA A 211 11.41 -2.79 -3.01
CA ALA A 211 11.92 -2.67 -1.65
C ALA A 211 11.00 -1.84 -0.75
N GLN A 212 10.44 -0.73 -1.24
CA GLN A 212 9.44 0.07 -0.52
C GLN A 212 8.20 -0.74 -0.15
N TYR A 213 7.67 -1.52 -1.11
CA TYR A 213 6.50 -2.37 -0.86
C TYR A 213 6.84 -3.50 0.12
N VAL A 214 8.04 -4.08 0.04
CA VAL A 214 8.49 -5.12 0.97
C VAL A 214 8.67 -4.56 2.38
N ALA A 215 9.39 -3.44 2.53
CA ALA A 215 9.63 -2.76 3.80
C ALA A 215 8.32 -2.36 4.49
N PHE A 216 7.45 -1.66 3.77
CA PHE A 216 6.16 -1.23 4.29
C PHE A 216 5.23 -2.40 4.58
N GLY A 217 5.23 -3.43 3.73
CA GLY A 217 4.44 -4.63 3.95
C GLY A 217 4.86 -5.39 5.21
N ASN A 218 6.17 -5.52 5.46
CA ASN A 218 6.68 -6.19 6.65
C ASN A 218 6.30 -5.40 7.92
N PHE A 219 6.40 -4.06 7.87
CA PHE A 219 5.93 -3.20 8.94
C PHE A 219 4.43 -3.39 9.22
N ALA A 220 3.59 -3.36 8.19
CA ALA A 220 2.14 -3.51 8.34
C ALA A 220 1.77 -4.88 8.93
N ALA A 221 2.41 -5.96 8.44
CA ALA A 221 2.17 -7.31 8.95
C ALA A 221 2.55 -7.44 10.44
N LYS A 222 3.72 -6.91 10.83
CA LYS A 222 4.18 -6.92 12.24
C LYS A 222 3.24 -6.17 13.18
N ASN A 223 2.58 -5.13 12.68
CA ASN A 223 1.71 -4.26 13.48
C ASN A 223 0.21 -4.55 13.29
N ASN A 224 -0.16 -5.68 12.65
CA ASN A 224 -1.54 -6.05 12.35
C ASN A 224 -2.34 -4.91 11.65
N LEU A 225 -1.74 -4.27 10.65
CA LEU A 225 -2.35 -3.21 9.87
C LEU A 225 -2.87 -3.76 8.53
N LEU A 226 -3.98 -3.18 8.05
CA LEU A 226 -4.43 -3.37 6.67
C LEU A 226 -3.81 -2.30 5.78
N ILE A 227 -3.35 -2.66 4.58
CA ILE A 227 -2.85 -1.69 3.60
C ILE A 227 -3.92 -1.45 2.53
N CYS A 228 -4.34 -0.21 2.30
CA CYS A 228 -5.16 0.15 1.14
C CYS A 228 -4.29 0.71 0.02
N ASN A 229 -4.24 0.04 -1.13
CA ASN A 229 -3.41 0.49 -2.26
C ASN A 229 -4.07 0.08 -3.60
N HIS A 230 -3.70 0.72 -4.71
CA HIS A 230 -4.42 0.64 -5.99
C HIS A 230 -3.63 0.06 -7.17
N THR A 231 -2.31 -0.08 -7.08
CA THR A 231 -1.50 -0.46 -8.26
C THR A 231 -1.27 -1.97 -8.40
N THR A 232 -2.03 -2.65 -9.25
CA THR A 232 -1.95 -4.12 -9.44
C THR A 232 -0.55 -4.66 -9.71
N THR A 233 0.30 -3.94 -10.47
CA THR A 233 1.66 -4.39 -10.77
C THR A 233 2.52 -4.44 -9.51
N SER A 234 2.52 -3.38 -8.70
CA SER A 234 3.39 -3.30 -7.52
C SER A 234 2.83 -4.06 -6.31
N LEU A 235 1.50 -4.26 -6.25
CA LEU A 235 0.85 -5.01 -5.17
C LEU A 235 1.41 -6.43 -4.97
N GLN A 236 1.92 -7.06 -6.03
CA GLN A 236 2.54 -8.38 -5.97
C GLN A 236 3.70 -8.48 -4.95
N TRP A 237 4.41 -7.38 -4.68
CA TRP A 237 5.50 -7.37 -3.70
C TRP A 237 5.02 -7.64 -2.26
N TYR A 238 3.80 -7.25 -1.90
CA TYR A 238 3.21 -7.57 -0.58
C TYR A 238 2.93 -9.07 -0.38
N THR A 239 2.92 -9.87 -1.45
CA THR A 239 2.75 -11.33 -1.30
C THR A 239 3.89 -11.95 -0.49
N ARG A 240 5.07 -11.29 -0.46
CA ARG A 240 6.27 -11.69 0.29
C ARG A 240 6.27 -11.28 1.76
N THR A 241 5.40 -10.37 2.20
CA THR A 241 5.56 -9.68 3.50
C THR A 241 4.58 -10.12 4.59
N GLY A 242 3.70 -11.07 4.29
CA GLY A 242 2.59 -11.43 5.20
C GLY A 242 1.47 -10.39 5.31
N ALA A 243 1.64 -9.20 4.72
CA ALA A 243 0.66 -8.11 4.81
C ALA A 243 -0.71 -8.50 4.24
N ALA A 244 -1.74 -7.96 4.88
CA ALA A 244 -3.11 -7.96 4.39
C ALA A 244 -3.38 -6.68 3.62
N VAL A 245 -3.80 -6.82 2.37
CA VAL A 245 -3.88 -5.71 1.42
C VAL A 245 -5.29 -5.62 0.84
N LEU A 246 -5.86 -4.42 0.93
CA LEU A 246 -7.10 -3.99 0.33
C LEU A 246 -6.77 -3.32 -1.00
N HIS A 247 -7.05 -4.02 -2.10
CA HIS A 247 -6.83 -3.52 -3.44
C HIS A 247 -7.99 -2.60 -3.81
N ASN A 248 -7.75 -1.30 -3.86
CA ASN A 248 -8.69 -0.32 -4.38
C ASN A 248 -8.62 -0.32 -5.93
N PRO A 249 -9.64 -0.82 -6.66
CA PRO A 249 -9.60 -0.93 -8.11
C PRO A 249 -9.87 0.44 -8.77
N ILE A 250 -8.92 1.37 -8.64
CA ILE A 250 -9.02 2.69 -9.26
C ILE A 250 -8.83 2.55 -10.77
N SER A 251 -9.88 2.83 -11.53
CA SER A 251 -9.78 3.07 -12.98
C SER A 251 -9.58 4.56 -13.21
N LEU A 252 -8.42 4.93 -13.73
CA LEU A 252 -8.19 6.26 -14.31
C LEU A 252 -8.68 6.14 -15.75
N GLY A 253 -9.90 6.64 -16.00
CA GLY A 253 -10.50 6.65 -17.33
C GLY A 253 -9.66 7.40 -18.36
#